data_AF-A0A3M1GVB0-F1
#
_entry.id   AF-A0A3M1GVB0-F1
#
_cell.length_a   1.000
_cell.length_b   1.000
_cell.length_c   1.000
_cell.angle_alpha   90.00
_cell.angle_beta   90.00
_cell.angle_gamma   90.00
#
_symmetry.space_group_name_H-M   'P 1'
#
loop_
_entity.id
_entity.type
_entity.pdbx_description
1 polymer ?
#
loop_
_entity_poly.entity_id
_entity_poly.type
_entity_poly.pdbx_seq_one_letter_code
_entity_poly.pdbx_strand_id
1 'polypeptide(L)'
;LAIPALLVRAEDGGVADAHARPFGALLREGIGARRAELADWDLHLSGIFTDARLKRRVVECRAPDAVPLEAAIGVAALYTGLLYDEAALDETLAELAPLAPQYDRAMAAAAQAGLDAEVAGHSLRALATRTLERAAHALRRRGHGEQALCEPLRAALEPGKGFAERSLAAFERGGLPAVIERNAL
;
A
#
# COMPACT_ATOMS: atom_id res chain seq x y z
N LEU A 1 -9.53 -4.40 -18.44
CA LEU A 1 -9.86 -4.34 -19.89
C LEU A 1 -10.47 -2.99 -20.30
N ALA A 2 -11.37 -2.40 -19.50
CA ALA A 2 -11.93 -1.08 -19.80
C ALA A 2 -10.99 0.09 -19.49
N ILE A 3 -9.97 -0.14 -18.64
CA ILE A 3 -8.98 0.89 -18.27
C ILE A 3 -8.17 1.28 -19.52
N PRO A 4 -8.04 2.58 -19.81
CA PRO A 4 -7.16 3.10 -20.84
C PRO A 4 -5.72 2.60 -20.68
N ALA A 5 -5.11 2.15 -21.78
CA ALA A 5 -3.68 1.98 -21.84
C ALA A 5 -3.02 3.35 -22.08
N LEU A 6 -1.93 3.61 -21.37
CA LEU A 6 -1.10 4.80 -21.58
C LEU A 6 -0.02 4.53 -22.62
N LEU A 7 0.60 3.35 -22.54
CA LEU A 7 1.72 2.95 -23.39
C LEU A 7 1.51 1.53 -23.93
N VAL A 8 2.07 1.28 -25.11
CA VAL A 8 2.24 -0.03 -25.74
C VAL A 8 3.70 -0.21 -26.13
N ARG A 9 4.14 -1.44 -26.43
CA ARG A 9 5.49 -1.63 -26.95
C ARG A 9 5.59 -1.19 -28.40
N ALA A 10 6.68 -0.53 -28.74
CA ALA A 10 7.01 -0.20 -30.13
C ALA A 10 7.73 -1.38 -30.80
N GLU A 11 7.70 -1.42 -32.14
CA GLU A 11 8.34 -2.50 -32.93
C GLU A 11 9.86 -2.47 -32.83
N ASP A 12 10.45 -1.30 -32.56
CA ASP A 12 11.88 -1.09 -32.34
C ASP A 12 12.35 -1.53 -30.93
N GLY A 13 11.45 -2.11 -30.12
CA GLY A 13 11.72 -2.50 -28.73
C GLY A 13 11.51 -1.39 -27.71
N GLY A 14 11.14 -0.17 -28.14
CA GLY A 14 10.79 0.94 -27.27
C GLY A 14 9.35 0.91 -26.74
N VAL A 15 8.85 2.09 -26.38
CA VAL A 15 7.45 2.32 -25.99
C VAL A 15 6.82 3.35 -26.92
N ALA A 16 5.54 3.17 -27.22
CA ALA A 16 4.73 4.10 -28.00
C ALA A 16 3.45 4.47 -27.21
N ASP A 17 2.89 5.63 -27.53
CA ASP A 17 1.61 6.09 -26.97
C ASP A 17 0.48 5.14 -27.40
N ALA A 18 -0.38 4.77 -26.44
CA ALA A 18 -1.56 3.96 -26.67
C ALA A 18 -2.84 4.78 -26.94
N HIS A 19 -2.71 6.11 -26.96
CA HIS A 19 -3.74 7.11 -27.22
C HIS A 19 -4.96 6.97 -26.29
N ALA A 20 -4.70 6.61 -25.02
CA ALA A 20 -5.72 6.37 -24.00
C ALA A 20 -6.84 5.40 -24.44
N ARG A 21 -6.57 4.48 -25.38
CA ARG A 21 -7.55 3.46 -25.79
C ARG A 21 -7.71 2.42 -24.69
N PRO A 22 -8.93 1.95 -24.37
CA PRO A 22 -9.12 0.82 -23.46
C PRO A 22 -8.32 -0.40 -23.92
N PHE A 23 -7.64 -1.09 -23.01
CA PHE A 23 -6.81 -2.25 -23.40
C PHE A 23 -7.64 -3.36 -24.09
N GLY A 24 -8.92 -3.50 -23.74
CA GLY A 24 -9.85 -4.40 -24.43
C GLY A 24 -10.08 -4.05 -25.91
N ALA A 25 -9.99 -2.76 -26.28
CA ALA A 25 -10.01 -2.34 -27.68
C ALA A 25 -8.71 -2.75 -28.38
N LEU A 26 -7.55 -2.57 -27.75
CA LEU A 26 -6.26 -2.99 -28.30
C LEU A 26 -6.19 -4.51 -28.56
N LEU A 27 -6.82 -5.32 -27.70
CA LEU A 27 -6.91 -6.77 -27.91
C LEU A 27 -7.77 -7.15 -29.12
N ARG A 28 -8.89 -6.45 -29.33
CA ARG A 28 -9.84 -6.75 -30.41
C ARG A 28 -9.39 -6.19 -31.75
N GLU A 29 -9.03 -4.91 -31.75
CA GLU A 29 -8.77 -4.11 -32.95
C GLU A 29 -7.29 -4.09 -33.33
N GLY A 30 -6.39 -4.39 -32.38
CA GLY A 30 -4.94 -4.33 -32.60
C GLY A 30 -4.32 -2.97 -32.28
N ILE A 31 -2.99 -2.96 -32.39
CA ILE A 31 -2.10 -1.82 -32.23
C ILE A 31 -1.44 -1.62 -33.59
N GLY A 32 -1.96 -0.68 -34.40
CA GLY A 32 -1.54 -0.52 -35.79
C GLY A 32 -1.80 -1.81 -36.59
N ALA A 33 -0.75 -2.36 -37.22
CA ALA A 33 -0.83 -3.60 -37.99
C ALA A 33 -0.66 -4.88 -37.16
N ARG A 34 -0.31 -4.78 -35.87
CA ARG A 34 -0.04 -5.93 -35.00
C ARG A 34 -1.12 -6.15 -33.94
N ARG A 35 -1.18 -7.36 -33.39
CA ARG A 35 -2.03 -7.64 -32.21
C ARG A 35 -1.30 -7.28 -30.93
N ALA A 36 -2.07 -6.97 -29.87
CA ALA A 36 -1.53 -6.80 -28.54
C ALA A 36 -1.00 -8.13 -27.98
N GLU A 37 0.17 -8.07 -27.35
CA GLU A 37 0.87 -9.22 -26.78
C GLU A 37 0.82 -9.22 -25.24
N LEU A 38 1.27 -10.32 -24.62
CA LEU A 38 1.35 -10.44 -23.16
C LEU A 38 2.18 -9.33 -22.50
N ALA A 39 3.20 -8.83 -23.17
CA ALA A 39 3.99 -7.76 -22.61
C ALA A 39 3.37 -6.37 -22.80
N ASP A 40 2.51 -6.16 -23.81
CA ASP A 40 1.66 -4.97 -23.82
C ASP A 40 0.70 -5.01 -22.63
N TRP A 41 0.22 -6.21 -22.26
CA TRP A 41 -0.59 -6.40 -21.06
C TRP A 41 0.21 -6.14 -19.77
N ASP A 42 1.43 -6.67 -19.64
CA ASP A 42 2.29 -6.42 -18.48
C ASP A 42 2.65 -4.92 -18.36
N LEU A 43 2.85 -4.23 -19.49
CA LEU A 43 3.06 -2.78 -19.55
C LEU A 43 1.78 -2.01 -19.15
N HIS A 44 0.62 -2.42 -19.67
CA HIS A 44 -0.67 -1.83 -19.31
C HIS A 44 -0.95 -1.96 -17.81
N LEU A 45 -0.77 -3.15 -17.22
CA LEU A 45 -0.89 -3.35 -15.78
C LEU A 45 0.05 -2.44 -14.98
N SER A 46 1.24 -2.16 -15.50
CA SER A 46 2.20 -1.27 -14.85
C SER A 46 1.77 0.21 -14.85
N GLY A 47 0.82 0.59 -15.72
CA GLY A 47 0.20 1.91 -15.76
C GLY A 47 -1.10 2.05 -14.96
N ILE A 48 -1.53 1.03 -14.22
CA ILE A 48 -2.68 1.09 -13.32
C ILE A 48 -2.19 1.47 -11.91
N PHE A 49 -2.78 2.50 -11.31
CA PHE A 49 -2.37 3.01 -9.99
C PHE A 49 -3.52 2.93 -9.00
N THR A 50 -3.54 1.85 -8.23
CA THR A 50 -4.50 1.55 -7.16
C THR A 50 -3.74 1.22 -5.87
N ASP A 51 -4.41 1.24 -4.73
CA ASP A 51 -3.80 0.95 -3.41
C ASP A 51 -3.28 -0.49 -3.28
N ALA A 52 -3.90 -1.42 -4.02
CA ALA A 52 -3.37 -2.76 -4.24
C ALA A 52 -3.44 -3.10 -5.73
N ARG A 53 -2.39 -3.74 -6.27
CA ARG A 53 -2.30 -4.05 -7.70
C ARG A 53 -1.90 -5.49 -7.94
N LEU A 54 -2.71 -6.20 -8.72
CA LEU A 54 -2.36 -7.52 -9.20
C LEU A 54 -1.47 -7.39 -10.45
N LYS A 55 -0.27 -7.94 -10.36
CA LYS A 55 0.56 -8.28 -11.53
C LYS A 55 0.56 -9.78 -11.73
N ARG A 56 1.18 -10.24 -12.81
CA ARG A 56 1.14 -11.63 -13.27
C ARG A 56 1.49 -12.69 -12.19
N ARG A 57 2.32 -12.35 -11.19
CA ARG A 57 2.78 -13.29 -10.16
C ARG A 57 2.73 -12.74 -8.74
N VAL A 58 2.37 -11.47 -8.57
CA VAL A 58 2.49 -10.77 -7.30
C VAL A 58 1.30 -9.85 -7.09
N VAL A 59 0.93 -9.68 -5.83
CA VAL A 59 0.07 -8.58 -5.39
C VAL A 59 0.99 -7.52 -4.81
N GLU A 60 0.93 -6.31 -5.36
CA GLU A 60 1.65 -5.14 -4.84
C GLU A 60 0.74 -4.39 -3.88
N CYS A 61 1.15 -4.25 -2.61
CA CYS A 61 0.52 -3.34 -1.66
C CYS A 61 1.20 -1.97 -1.76
N ARG A 62 0.45 -0.94 -2.15
CA ARG A 62 0.99 0.34 -2.64
C ARG A 62 0.55 1.56 -1.82
N ALA A 63 -0.33 1.37 -0.85
CA ALA A 63 -0.83 2.42 0.03
C ALA A 63 0.19 3.02 1.02
N PRO A 64 1.21 2.28 1.53
CA PRO A 64 2.11 2.85 2.53
C PRO A 64 2.98 3.99 1.99
N ASP A 65 3.09 5.07 2.78
CA ASP A 65 4.04 6.15 2.55
C ASP A 65 5.50 5.68 2.68
N ALA A 66 6.41 6.47 2.13
CA ALA A 66 7.83 6.34 2.44
C ALA A 66 8.07 6.70 3.91
N VAL A 67 8.59 5.72 4.67
CA VAL A 67 8.91 5.82 6.10
C VAL A 67 10.37 5.45 6.35
N PRO A 68 10.95 5.75 7.53
CA PRO A 68 12.30 5.33 7.87
C PRO A 68 12.51 3.82 7.64
N LEU A 69 13.74 3.42 7.28
CA LEU A 69 14.06 2.06 6.82
C LEU A 69 13.53 0.95 7.75
N GLU A 70 13.72 1.12 9.06
CA GLU A 70 13.24 0.15 10.06
C GLU A 70 11.72 -0.04 10.01
N ALA A 71 10.97 1.06 9.82
CA ALA A 71 9.52 1.02 9.68
C ALA A 71 9.10 0.44 8.33
N ALA A 72 9.86 0.68 7.26
CA ALA A 72 9.59 0.09 5.95
C ALA A 72 9.71 -1.44 5.99
N ILE A 73 10.71 -1.96 6.71
CA ILE A 73 10.85 -3.40 6.98
C ILE A 73 9.68 -3.89 7.84
N GLY A 74 9.23 -3.10 8.82
CA GLY A 74 8.05 -3.39 9.61
C GLY A 74 6.76 -3.48 8.78
N VAL A 75 6.58 -2.65 7.75
CA VAL A 75 5.46 -2.74 6.80
C VAL A 75 5.52 -4.05 6.01
N ALA A 76 6.70 -4.47 5.57
CA ALA A 76 6.87 -5.78 4.93
C ALA A 76 6.52 -6.94 5.88
N ALA A 77 6.92 -6.84 7.15
CA ALA A 77 6.58 -7.80 8.19
C ALA A 77 5.06 -7.84 8.46
N LEU A 78 4.39 -6.67 8.52
CA LEU A 78 2.94 -6.56 8.66
C LEU A 78 2.22 -7.33 7.53
N TYR A 79 2.56 -7.07 6.26
CA TYR A 79 1.95 -7.79 5.15
C TYR A 79 2.29 -9.28 5.14
N THR A 80 3.51 -9.65 5.51
CA THR A 80 3.91 -11.06 5.61
C THR A 80 3.06 -11.77 6.67
N GLY A 81 2.92 -11.18 7.86
CA GLY A 81 2.11 -11.75 8.94
C GLY A 81 0.63 -11.85 8.59
N LEU A 82 0.07 -10.87 7.88
CA LEU A 82 -1.35 -10.89 7.50
C LEU A 82 -1.65 -11.81 6.31
N LEU A 83 -0.81 -11.81 5.28
CA LEU A 83 -1.13 -12.45 4.00
C LEU A 83 -0.65 -13.89 3.90
N TYR A 84 0.32 -14.32 4.73
CA TYR A 84 0.93 -15.66 4.67
C TYR A 84 0.44 -16.55 5.80
N ASP A 85 -0.58 -16.12 6.53
CA ASP A 85 -1.25 -16.88 7.58
C ASP A 85 -2.76 -16.74 7.43
N GLU A 86 -3.42 -17.87 7.16
CA GLU A 86 -4.84 -17.94 6.82
C GLU A 86 -5.74 -17.41 7.93
N ALA A 87 -5.46 -17.78 9.19
CA ALA A 87 -6.23 -17.31 10.34
C ALA A 87 -6.10 -15.81 10.55
N ALA A 88 -4.87 -15.27 10.45
CA ALA A 88 -4.67 -13.83 10.56
C ALA A 88 -5.37 -13.05 9.45
N LEU A 89 -5.37 -13.58 8.22
CA LEU A 89 -6.06 -12.99 7.07
C LEU A 89 -7.57 -12.96 7.31
N ASP A 90 -8.17 -14.10 7.61
CA ASP A 90 -9.62 -14.25 7.76
C ASP A 90 -10.18 -13.40 8.91
N GLU A 91 -9.51 -13.41 10.07
CA GLU A 91 -9.90 -12.58 11.21
C GLU A 91 -9.81 -11.08 10.89
N THR A 92 -8.77 -10.67 10.15
CA THR A 92 -8.59 -9.27 9.76
C THR A 92 -9.64 -8.85 8.73
N LEU A 93 -9.94 -9.70 7.75
CA LEU A 93 -10.99 -9.45 6.76
C LEU A 93 -12.37 -9.35 7.41
N ALA A 94 -12.69 -10.23 8.35
CA ALA A 94 -13.94 -10.20 9.09
C ALA A 94 -14.11 -8.90 9.89
N GLU A 95 -13.04 -8.42 10.53
CA GLU A 95 -13.07 -7.16 11.27
C GLU A 95 -13.18 -5.93 10.37
N LEU A 96 -12.55 -5.95 9.19
CA LEU A 96 -12.56 -4.82 8.25
C LEU A 96 -13.79 -4.80 7.33
N ALA A 97 -14.56 -5.90 7.26
CA ALA A 97 -15.74 -6.01 6.41
C ALA A 97 -16.75 -4.85 6.57
N PRO A 98 -17.07 -4.35 7.79
CA PRO A 98 -17.96 -3.20 7.96
C PRO A 98 -17.42 -1.88 7.39
N LEU A 99 -16.08 -1.75 7.30
CA LEU A 99 -15.43 -0.57 6.73
C LEU A 99 -15.26 -0.64 5.21
N ALA A 100 -15.37 -1.81 4.59
CA ALA A 100 -15.19 -1.96 3.14
C ALA A 100 -16.13 -1.05 2.32
N PRO A 101 -17.44 -0.90 2.65
CA PRO A 101 -18.32 0.06 1.97
C PRO A 101 -17.98 1.53 2.26
N GLN A 102 -17.15 1.80 3.28
CA GLN A 102 -16.74 3.13 3.72
C GLN A 102 -15.29 3.43 3.33
N TYR A 103 -14.71 2.65 2.40
CA TYR A 103 -13.28 2.72 2.06
C TYR A 103 -12.80 4.15 1.76
N ASP A 104 -13.47 4.86 0.84
CA ASP A 104 -13.09 6.22 0.46
C ASP A 104 -13.16 7.20 1.64
N ARG A 105 -14.19 7.06 2.49
CA ARG A 105 -14.32 7.84 3.72
C ARG A 105 -13.21 7.52 4.71
N ALA A 106 -12.84 6.24 4.84
CA ALA A 106 -11.77 5.82 5.72
C ALA A 106 -10.41 6.35 5.26
N MET A 107 -10.13 6.29 3.97
CA MET A 107 -8.90 6.83 3.38
C MET A 107 -8.82 8.35 3.54
N ALA A 108 -9.93 9.07 3.30
CA ALA A 108 -9.97 10.53 3.51
C ALA A 108 -9.76 10.91 4.99
N ALA A 109 -10.40 10.19 5.91
CA ALA A 109 -10.24 10.44 7.34
C ALA A 109 -8.81 10.12 7.83
N ALA A 110 -8.23 9.00 7.37
CA ALA A 110 -6.85 8.63 7.67
C ALA A 110 -5.84 9.65 7.11
N ALA A 111 -6.07 10.18 5.91
CA ALA A 111 -5.21 11.21 5.34
C ALA A 111 -5.23 12.52 6.15
N GLN A 112 -6.37 12.87 6.76
CA GLN A 112 -6.53 14.10 7.52
C GLN A 112 -6.08 13.98 8.99
N ALA A 113 -6.47 12.90 9.67
CA ALA A 113 -6.30 12.74 11.12
C ALA A 113 -5.43 11.54 11.51
N GLY A 114 -4.88 10.81 10.55
CA GLY A 114 -4.04 9.64 10.81
C GLY A 114 -4.76 8.58 11.64
N LEU A 115 -4.07 8.07 12.66
CA LEU A 115 -4.59 7.04 13.55
C LEU A 115 -5.68 7.55 14.50
N ASP A 116 -5.78 8.87 14.72
CA ASP A 116 -6.81 9.46 15.59
C ASP A 116 -8.18 9.59 14.90
N ALA A 117 -8.26 9.22 13.62
CA ALA A 117 -9.52 9.19 12.91
C ALA A 117 -10.50 8.13 13.46
N GLU A 118 -11.78 8.46 13.36
CA GLU A 118 -12.89 7.54 13.60
C GLU A 118 -13.80 7.49 12.38
N VAL A 119 -14.15 6.28 11.93
CA VAL A 119 -14.95 6.06 10.72
C VAL A 119 -16.06 5.08 11.04
N ALA A 120 -17.31 5.51 10.87
CA ALA A 120 -18.49 4.68 11.12
C ALA A 120 -18.49 4.00 12.52
N GLY A 121 -18.02 4.70 13.56
CA GLY A 121 -17.93 4.16 14.92
C GLY A 121 -16.67 3.33 15.19
N HIS A 122 -15.75 3.22 14.22
CA HIS A 122 -14.50 2.48 14.37
C HIS A 122 -13.31 3.42 14.51
N SER A 123 -12.58 3.30 15.63
CA SER A 123 -11.28 3.95 15.82
C SER A 123 -10.21 3.30 14.95
N LEU A 124 -9.54 4.10 14.10
CA LEU A 124 -8.46 3.59 13.25
C LEU A 124 -7.25 3.13 14.07
N ARG A 125 -6.87 3.84 15.14
CA ARG A 125 -5.82 3.39 16.06
C ARG A 125 -6.12 2.01 16.63
N ALA A 126 -7.34 1.80 17.14
CA ALA A 126 -7.72 0.52 17.73
C ALA A 126 -7.70 -0.63 16.70
N LEU A 127 -8.16 -0.37 15.47
CA LEU A 127 -8.07 -1.33 14.37
C LEU A 127 -6.62 -1.64 13.98
N ALA A 128 -5.79 -0.61 13.84
CA ALA A 128 -4.39 -0.75 13.48
C ALA A 128 -3.61 -1.54 14.55
N THR A 129 -3.88 -1.30 15.83
CA THR A 129 -3.31 -2.07 16.95
C THR A 129 -3.64 -3.55 16.83
N ARG A 130 -4.93 -3.90 16.73
CA ARG A 130 -5.34 -5.32 16.63
C ARG A 130 -4.81 -5.99 15.37
N THR A 131 -4.80 -5.26 14.25
CA THR A 131 -4.24 -5.75 12.98
C THR A 131 -2.74 -6.05 13.09
N LEU A 132 -1.96 -5.15 13.70
CA LEU A 132 -0.53 -5.34 13.92
C LEU A 132 -0.26 -6.49 14.90
N GLU A 133 -1.09 -6.65 15.93
CA GLU A 133 -1.00 -7.77 16.87
C GLU A 133 -1.23 -9.11 16.16
N ARG A 134 -2.28 -9.24 15.35
CA ARG A 134 -2.54 -10.45 14.56
C ARG A 134 -1.36 -10.80 13.66
N ALA A 135 -0.81 -9.81 12.95
CA ALA A 135 0.37 -10.01 12.11
C ALA A 135 1.57 -10.50 12.92
N ALA A 136 1.85 -9.87 14.07
CA ALA A 136 2.94 -10.30 14.94
C ALA A 136 2.74 -11.71 15.52
N HIS A 137 1.49 -12.10 15.82
CA HIS A 137 1.15 -13.47 16.24
C HIS A 137 1.39 -14.48 15.10
N ALA A 138 1.00 -14.16 13.87
CA ALA A 138 1.28 -15.00 12.70
C ALA A 138 2.78 -15.16 12.43
N LEU A 139 3.55 -14.06 12.51
CA LEU A 139 5.00 -14.11 12.38
C LEU A 139 5.67 -14.99 13.46
N ARG A 140 5.16 -14.96 14.70
CA ARG A 140 5.62 -15.88 15.76
C ARG A 140 5.41 -17.34 15.39
N ARG A 141 4.28 -17.69 14.76
CA ARG A 141 4.01 -19.08 14.33
C ARG A 141 4.98 -19.58 13.27
N ARG A 142 5.51 -18.68 12.43
CA ARG A 142 6.53 -19.00 11.41
C ARG A 142 7.90 -19.35 12.02
N GLY A 143 8.19 -18.91 13.24
CA GLY A 143 9.38 -19.34 13.99
C GLY A 143 10.70 -18.70 13.59
N HIS A 144 10.69 -17.62 12.79
CA HIS A 144 11.91 -16.94 12.32
C HIS A 144 12.32 -15.72 13.16
N GLY A 145 11.58 -15.39 14.22
CA GLY A 145 11.85 -14.18 15.02
C GLY A 145 11.40 -12.86 14.35
N GLU A 146 10.69 -12.93 13.23
CA GLU A 146 10.25 -11.80 12.41
C GLU A 146 9.28 -10.86 13.14
N GLN A 147 8.62 -11.30 14.21
CA GLN A 147 7.70 -10.46 15.00
C GLN A 147 8.38 -9.22 15.62
N ALA A 148 9.71 -9.26 15.79
CA ALA A 148 10.49 -8.11 16.28
C ALA A 148 10.50 -6.97 15.25
N LEU A 149 10.37 -7.28 13.96
CA LEU A 149 10.33 -6.29 12.88
C LEU A 149 9.07 -5.41 12.94
N CYS A 150 8.04 -5.81 13.67
CA CYS A 150 6.83 -5.02 13.89
C CYS A 150 7.02 -3.89 14.92
N GLU A 151 8.13 -3.86 15.67
CA GLU A 151 8.33 -2.89 16.77
C GLU A 151 8.29 -1.42 16.34
N PRO A 152 8.91 -0.99 15.22
CA PRO A 152 8.82 0.39 14.77
C PRO A 152 7.38 0.84 14.46
N LEU A 153 6.54 -0.09 13.96
CA LEU A 153 5.12 0.18 13.74
C LEU A 153 4.36 0.25 15.06
N ARG A 154 4.66 -0.64 16.00
CA ARG A 154 4.07 -0.63 17.34
C ARG A 154 4.34 0.69 18.06
N ALA A 155 5.58 1.18 18.01
CA ALA A 155 5.95 2.47 18.57
C ALA A 155 5.20 3.65 17.91
N ALA A 156 4.82 3.52 16.63
CA ALA A 156 4.05 4.54 15.91
C ALA A 156 2.54 4.52 16.23
N LEU A 157 2.03 3.45 16.84
CA LEU A 157 0.65 3.35 17.31
C LEU A 157 0.39 4.08 18.63
N GLU A 158 1.44 4.54 19.31
CA GLU A 158 1.29 5.40 20.49
C GLU A 158 0.77 6.78 20.07
N PRO A 159 -0.18 7.39 20.82
CA PRO A 159 -0.68 8.73 20.54
C PRO A 159 0.45 9.78 20.44
N GLY A 160 0.41 10.64 19.41
CA GLY A 160 1.43 11.66 19.18
C GLY A 160 2.77 11.12 18.66
N LYS A 161 2.90 9.81 18.41
CA LYS A 161 4.14 9.17 17.94
C LYS A 161 4.05 8.66 16.51
N GLY A 162 3.05 9.04 15.72
CA GLY A 162 2.99 8.74 14.29
C GLY A 162 4.17 9.35 13.52
N PHE A 163 4.50 8.80 12.34
CA PHE A 163 5.61 9.30 11.53
C PHE A 163 5.38 10.74 11.06
N ALA A 164 4.15 11.07 10.64
CA ALA A 164 3.75 12.43 10.28
C ALA A 164 3.79 13.38 11.49
N GLU A 165 3.24 12.97 12.63
CA GLU A 165 3.22 13.76 13.88
C GLU A 165 4.64 14.08 14.36
N ARG A 166 5.57 13.11 14.31
CA ARG A 166 6.98 13.35 14.65
C ARG A 166 7.66 14.33 13.71
N SER A 167 7.32 14.29 12.42
CA SER A 167 7.83 15.26 11.43
C SER A 167 7.24 16.64 11.67
N LEU A 168 5.94 16.75 11.98
CA LEU A 168 5.29 18.00 12.33
C LEU A 168 5.94 18.61 13.57
N ALA A 169 6.13 17.82 14.64
CA ALA A 169 6.78 18.30 15.86
C ALA A 169 8.23 18.76 15.62
N ALA A 170 8.97 18.10 14.72
CA ALA A 170 10.31 18.56 14.32
C ALA A 170 10.26 19.89 13.57
N PHE A 171 9.31 20.02 12.64
CA PHE A 171 9.08 21.25 11.89
C PHE A 171 8.72 22.42 12.81
N GLU A 172 7.84 22.21 13.80
CA GLU A 172 7.45 23.24 14.76
C GLU A 172 8.63 23.72 15.63
N ARG A 173 9.61 22.86 15.91
CA ARG A 173 10.80 23.21 16.71
C ARG A 173 11.89 23.95 15.93
N GLY A 174 12.07 23.65 14.65
CA GLY A 174 13.26 24.11 13.91
C GLY A 174 13.07 24.23 12.40
N GLY A 175 11.83 24.23 11.91
CA GLY A 175 11.50 24.31 10.50
C GLY A 175 11.95 23.10 9.69
N LEU A 176 12.07 23.31 8.36
CA LEU A 176 12.48 22.27 7.43
C LEU A 176 13.86 21.63 7.75
N PRO A 177 14.90 22.39 8.19
CA PRO A 177 16.18 21.78 8.57
C PRO A 177 16.05 20.69 9.64
N ALA A 178 15.22 20.91 10.67
CA ALA A 178 15.00 19.92 11.73
C ALA A 178 14.28 18.65 11.22
N VAL A 179 13.40 18.78 10.22
CA VAL A 179 12.75 17.63 9.57
C VAL A 179 13.76 16.83 8.75
N ILE A 180 14.63 17.52 7.99
CA ILE A 180 15.68 16.88 7.19
C ILE A 180 16.65 16.16 8.11
N GLU A 181 17.17 16.81 9.16
CA GLU A 181 18.09 16.20 10.12
C GLU A 181 17.48 14.96 10.79
N ARG A 182 16.20 15.02 11.19
CA ARG A 182 15.48 13.86 11.75
C ARG A 182 15.43 12.69 10.77
N ASN A 183 15.20 12.96 9.49
CA ASN A 183 15.01 11.95 8.46
C ASN A 183 16.31 11.59 7.73
N ALA A 184 17.42 12.23 8.08
CA ALA A 184 18.74 11.95 7.53
C ALA A 184 19.28 10.67 8.20
N LEU A 185 18.97 9.54 7.58
CA LEU A 185 19.61 8.24 7.76
C LEU A 185 19.92 7.66 6.38
#